data_AF-A0A1E5IQ52-F1
#
_entry.id   AF-A0A1E5IQ52-F1
#
_cell.length_a   1.000
_cell.length_b   1.000
_cell.length_c   1.000
_cell.angle_alpha   90.00
_cell.angle_beta   90.00
_cell.angle_gamma   90.00
#
_symmetry.space_group_name_H-M   'P 1'
#
loop_
_entity.id
_entity.type
_entity.pdbx_description
1 polymer ?
#
loop_
_entity_poly.entity_id
_entity_poly.type
_entity_poly.pdbx_seq_one_letter_code
_entity_poly.pdbx_strand_id
1 'polypeptide(L)'
;MNSFEKVFFKSKVIGKLSSSNLNELKSTLQNIESGKNKLRSKITLATKALKSAESELNWINWLPIKFLFKEKIILKEKNILIFKAELDTLKSEYEKHQLGLDISLTDRLEAAFGALDDKFSEIMSTQKVWDVTTSQRIDRVIERTTANNSIERKSVALKRSDNSKILCDYKALYFENANGGDLNIFPQFIFVEHNNDFALIDILDIDIHYTLVSFIESESVPTDTEVVDHTWAKANKNGDRDKRFADNYQIPVVQYGELHFISKSGINEVYMFSNPEPAFAFKKMFDEYKQVLAKS
;
A
#
# COMPACT_ATOMS: atom_id res chain seq x y z
N MET A 1 -29.38 10.42 -24.57
CA MET A 1 -27.99 10.06 -24.27
C MET A 1 -27.95 9.61 -22.81
N ASN A 2 -27.94 8.30 -22.56
CA ASN A 2 -27.70 7.82 -21.21
C ASN A 2 -26.21 8.03 -20.94
N SER A 3 -25.89 9.00 -20.07
CA SER A 3 -24.53 9.15 -19.55
C SER A 3 -24.21 7.88 -18.78
N PHE A 4 -23.36 7.02 -19.35
CA PHE A 4 -22.79 5.89 -18.61
C PHE A 4 -21.69 6.46 -17.70
N GLU A 5 -22.10 6.86 -16.50
CA GLU A 5 -21.21 7.47 -15.52
C GLU A 5 -20.11 6.49 -15.10
N LYS A 6 -18.86 6.98 -15.13
CA LYS A 6 -17.67 6.23 -14.72
C LYS A 6 -17.51 6.39 -13.20
N VAL A 7 -17.56 5.27 -12.49
CA VAL A 7 -17.32 5.20 -11.04
C VAL A 7 -15.83 5.06 -10.80
N PHE A 8 -15.28 5.89 -9.92
CA PHE A 8 -13.90 5.84 -9.48
C PHE A 8 -13.85 5.24 -8.08
N PHE A 9 -13.05 4.18 -7.91
CA PHE A 9 -12.71 3.64 -6.60
C PHE A 9 -11.41 4.27 -6.18
N LYS A 10 -11.53 5.20 -5.23
CA LYS A 10 -10.42 5.96 -4.70
C LYS A 10 -10.83 6.53 -3.35
N SER A 11 -9.99 6.31 -2.35
CA SER A 11 -10.15 6.94 -1.04
C SER A 11 -10.03 8.46 -1.12
N LYS A 12 -10.70 9.15 -0.18
CA LYS A 12 -10.54 10.60 0.00
C LYS A 12 -9.08 10.97 0.32
N VAL A 13 -8.76 12.26 0.20
CA VAL A 13 -7.43 12.79 0.58
C VAL A 13 -7.09 12.40 2.02
N ILE A 14 -5.85 11.92 2.22
CA ILE A 14 -5.37 11.31 3.46
C ILE A 14 -5.65 12.13 4.72
N GLY A 15 -5.41 13.44 4.70
CA GLY A 15 -5.70 14.31 5.83
C GLY A 15 -7.13 14.20 6.40
N LYS A 16 -8.11 13.71 5.62
CA LYS A 16 -9.51 13.53 6.00
C LYS A 16 -9.91 12.07 6.30
N LEU A 17 -9.03 11.10 6.11
CA LEU A 17 -9.34 9.68 6.28
C LEU A 17 -9.29 9.21 7.74
N SER A 18 -8.75 10.01 8.65
CA SER A 18 -8.51 9.55 10.02
C SER A 18 -9.79 9.43 10.84
N SER A 19 -9.90 8.34 11.60
CA SER A 19 -10.97 8.15 12.57
C SER A 19 -10.78 9.10 13.75
N SER A 20 -11.89 9.66 14.23
CA SER A 20 -11.86 10.75 15.22
C SER A 20 -11.28 10.36 16.58
N ASN A 21 -11.43 9.09 16.98
CA ASN A 21 -10.87 8.52 18.20
C ASN A 21 -9.34 8.35 18.16
N LEU A 22 -8.73 8.35 16.97
CA LEU A 22 -7.28 8.20 16.78
C LEU A 22 -6.55 9.53 16.58
N ASN A 23 -7.23 10.66 16.78
CA ASN A 23 -6.66 11.99 16.57
C ASN A 23 -5.46 12.30 17.48
N GLU A 24 -5.49 11.85 18.74
CA GLU A 24 -4.36 12.04 19.67
C GLU A 24 -3.13 11.27 19.20
N LEU A 25 -3.31 9.99 18.87
CA LEU A 25 -2.25 9.16 18.30
C LEU A 25 -1.70 9.76 16.99
N LYS A 26 -2.59 10.24 16.11
CA LYS A 26 -2.20 10.94 14.88
C LYS A 26 -1.34 12.16 15.17
N SER A 27 -1.75 13.01 16.11
CA SER A 27 -1.00 14.22 16.46
C SER A 27 0.39 13.90 17.03
N THR A 28 0.49 12.82 17.80
CA THR A 28 1.75 12.33 18.37
C THR A 28 2.70 11.86 17.27
N LEU A 29 2.19 11.06 16.32
CA LEU A 29 2.94 10.65 15.13
C LEU A 29 3.38 11.87 14.28
N GLN A 30 2.52 12.86 14.09
CA GLN A 30 2.85 14.07 13.34
C GLN A 30 3.99 14.86 13.99
N ASN A 31 3.98 14.96 15.33
CA ASN A 31 5.05 15.62 16.07
C ASN A 31 6.39 14.88 15.90
N ILE A 32 6.39 13.54 16.00
CA ILE A 32 7.57 12.70 15.78
C ILE A 32 8.10 12.87 14.35
N GLU A 33 7.23 12.82 13.35
CA GLU A 33 7.61 13.00 11.95
C GLU A 33 8.18 14.40 11.69
N SER A 34 7.62 15.43 12.32
CA SER A 34 8.17 16.79 12.24
C SER A 34 9.57 16.89 12.85
N GLY A 35 9.83 16.18 13.96
CA GLY A 35 11.14 16.06 14.59
C GLY A 35 12.15 15.35 13.68
N LYS A 36 11.74 14.22 13.09
CA LYS A 36 12.53 13.48 12.10
C LYS A 36 12.93 14.32 10.90
N ASN A 37 12.00 15.11 10.36
CA ASN A 37 12.30 15.98 9.22
C ASN A 37 13.33 17.07 9.58
N LYS A 38 13.28 17.62 10.80
CA LYS A 38 14.32 18.52 11.30
C LYS A 38 15.67 17.81 11.41
N LEU A 39 15.73 16.59 11.96
CA LEU A 39 16.95 15.79 12.04
C LEU A 39 17.51 15.47 10.65
N ARG A 40 16.65 15.08 9.70
CA ARG A 40 17.03 14.83 8.29
C ARG A 40 17.67 16.06 7.64
N SER A 41 17.12 17.24 7.88
CA SER A 41 17.72 18.49 7.40
C SER A 41 19.11 18.73 8.00
N LYS A 42 19.30 18.49 9.30
CA LYS A 42 20.60 18.59 9.98
C LYS A 42 21.61 17.57 9.43
N ILE A 43 21.20 16.32 9.25
CA ILE A 43 22.02 15.25 8.63
C ILE A 43 22.46 15.67 7.23
N THR A 44 21.55 16.25 6.43
CA THR A 44 21.87 16.69 5.06
C THR A 44 22.92 17.81 5.07
N LEU A 45 22.78 18.79 5.98
CA LEU A 45 23.74 19.88 6.16
C LEU A 45 25.10 19.37 6.64
N ALA A 46 25.12 18.51 7.67
CA ALA A 46 26.33 17.91 8.23
C ALA A 46 27.06 17.05 7.19
N THR A 47 26.33 16.26 6.39
CA THR A 47 26.90 15.46 5.30
C THR A 47 27.54 16.36 4.24
N LYS A 48 26.89 17.48 3.88
CA LYS A 48 27.45 18.46 2.93
C LYS A 48 28.71 19.13 3.48
N ALA A 49 28.71 19.51 4.75
CA ALA A 49 29.87 20.11 5.43
C ALA A 49 31.06 19.13 5.48
N LEU A 50 30.80 17.86 5.84
CA LEU A 50 31.81 16.81 5.84
C LEU A 50 32.41 16.62 4.44
N LYS A 51 31.58 16.49 3.40
CA LYS A 51 32.05 16.33 2.02
C LYS A 51 32.88 17.52 1.53
N SER A 52 32.51 18.75 1.94
CA SER A 52 33.30 19.96 1.65
C SER A 52 34.67 19.90 2.34
N ALA A 53 34.70 19.54 3.63
CA ALA A 53 35.94 19.42 4.39
C ALA A 53 36.88 18.34 3.83
N GLU A 54 36.34 17.18 3.42
CA GLU A 54 37.08 16.11 2.76
C GLU A 54 37.62 16.55 1.39
N SER A 55 36.83 17.28 0.61
CA SER A 55 37.27 17.82 -0.69
C SER A 55 38.40 18.86 -0.53
N GLU A 56 38.30 19.75 0.46
CA GLU A 56 39.37 20.72 0.76
C GLU A 56 40.66 20.02 1.20
N LEU A 57 40.56 18.97 2.02
CA LEU A 57 41.72 18.18 2.42
C LEU A 57 42.34 17.45 1.22
N ASN A 58 41.52 16.82 0.38
CA ASN A 58 41.97 16.13 -0.83
C ASN A 58 42.67 17.10 -1.80
N TRP A 59 42.14 18.32 -1.96
CA TRP A 59 42.77 19.36 -2.77
C TRP A 59 44.15 19.76 -2.22
N ILE A 60 44.28 19.98 -0.90
CA ILE A 60 45.59 20.28 -0.27
C ILE A 60 46.56 19.11 -0.47
N ASN A 61 46.09 17.87 -0.30
CA ASN A 61 46.90 16.67 -0.43
C ASN A 61 47.35 16.37 -1.87
N TRP A 62 46.61 16.87 -2.86
CA TRP A 62 46.95 16.79 -4.28
C TRP A 62 48.05 17.78 -4.68
N LEU A 63 48.19 18.92 -3.98
CA LEU A 63 49.20 19.93 -4.31
C LEU A 63 50.63 19.40 -4.08
N PRO A 64 51.59 19.68 -5.00
CA PRO A 64 52.98 19.22 -4.88
C PRO A 64 53.74 19.86 -3.69
N ILE A 65 53.22 20.97 -3.15
CA ILE A 65 53.79 21.71 -2.02
C ILE A 65 53.11 21.41 -0.66
N LYS A 66 52.36 20.30 -0.55
CA LYS A 66 51.61 19.96 0.67
C LYS A 66 52.44 19.90 1.96
N PHE A 67 53.76 19.67 1.85
CA PHE A 67 54.68 19.66 2.98
C PHE A 67 54.76 20.99 3.74
N LEU A 68 54.39 22.11 3.11
CA LEU A 68 54.28 23.43 3.75
C LEU A 68 53.02 23.58 4.62
N PHE A 69 52.06 22.65 4.51
CA PHE A 69 50.75 22.73 5.16
C PHE A 69 50.50 21.62 6.18
N LYS A 70 51.56 20.98 6.72
CA LYS A 70 51.44 19.82 7.65
C LYS A 70 50.51 20.07 8.82
N GLU A 71 50.66 21.18 9.54
CA GLU A 71 49.79 21.51 10.69
C GLU A 71 48.33 21.71 10.28
N LYS A 72 48.11 22.36 9.12
CA LYS A 72 46.77 22.60 8.57
C LYS A 72 46.09 21.31 8.11
N ILE A 73 46.85 20.36 7.58
CA ILE A 73 46.39 19.00 7.22
C ILE A 73 45.92 18.27 8.48
N ILE A 74 46.74 18.23 9.53
CA ILE A 74 46.41 17.58 10.82
C ILE A 74 45.12 18.18 11.42
N LEU A 75 45.00 19.51 11.42
CA LEU A 75 43.81 20.18 11.92
C LEU A 75 42.55 19.83 11.10
N LYS A 76 42.68 19.75 9.77
CA LYS A 76 41.57 19.36 8.89
C LYS A 76 41.16 17.90 9.08
N GLU A 77 42.12 16.99 9.23
CA GLU A 77 41.86 15.58 9.54
C GLU A 77 41.11 15.44 10.87
N LYS A 78 41.54 16.18 11.91
CA LYS A 78 40.84 16.22 13.20
C LYS A 78 39.40 16.74 13.07
N ASN A 79 39.20 17.81 12.30
CA ASN A 79 37.86 18.37 12.07
C ASN A 79 36.96 17.40 11.29
N ILE A 80 37.49 16.69 10.29
CA ILE A 80 36.76 15.65 9.57
C ILE A 80 36.32 14.53 10.52
N LEU A 81 37.19 14.12 11.45
CA LEU A 81 36.85 13.11 12.45
C LEU A 81 35.72 13.57 13.39
N ILE A 82 35.76 14.84 13.83
CA ILE A 82 34.68 15.45 14.62
C ILE A 82 33.37 15.48 13.83
N PHE A 83 33.39 15.94 12.58
CA PHE A 83 32.21 15.97 11.72
C PHE A 83 31.64 14.58 11.45
N LYS A 84 32.49 13.55 11.31
CA LYS A 84 32.05 12.16 11.19
C LYS A 84 31.34 11.70 12.46
N ALA A 85 31.94 11.93 13.63
CA ALA A 85 31.33 11.59 14.90
C ALA A 85 29.97 12.29 15.10
N GLU A 86 29.90 13.60 14.80
CA GLU A 86 28.65 14.36 14.86
C GLU A 86 27.58 13.79 13.90
N LEU A 87 27.97 13.48 12.66
CA LEU A 87 27.07 12.88 11.68
C LEU A 87 26.53 11.52 12.15
N ASP A 88 27.39 10.68 12.75
CA ASP A 88 27.00 9.37 13.26
C ASP A 88 26.05 9.50 14.46
N THR A 89 26.27 10.48 15.35
CA THR A 89 25.33 10.77 16.44
C THR A 89 23.96 11.21 15.92
N LEU A 90 23.91 12.12 14.93
CA LEU A 90 22.67 12.58 14.32
C LEU A 90 21.91 11.44 13.62
N LYS A 91 22.64 10.55 12.91
CA LYS A 91 22.04 9.36 12.29
C LYS A 91 21.45 8.41 13.34
N SER A 92 22.18 8.17 14.44
CA SER A 92 21.68 7.33 15.52
C SER A 92 20.42 7.92 16.17
N GLU A 93 20.39 9.25 16.38
CA GLU A 93 19.20 9.95 16.89
C GLU A 93 18.02 9.82 15.93
N TYR A 94 18.26 9.97 14.62
CA TYR A 94 17.23 9.84 13.58
C TYR A 94 16.61 8.43 13.54
N GLU A 95 17.43 7.37 13.63
CA GLU A 95 16.95 5.98 13.64
C GLU A 95 16.09 5.68 14.88
N LYS A 96 16.47 6.23 16.04
CA LYS A 96 15.72 6.09 17.30
C LYS A 96 14.45 6.95 17.33
N HIS A 97 14.31 7.93 16.45
CA HIS A 97 13.17 8.85 16.42
C HIS A 97 11.97 8.21 15.69
N GLN A 98 11.49 7.08 16.23
CA GLN A 98 10.30 6.37 15.76
C GLN A 98 9.26 6.35 16.89
N LEU A 99 7.97 6.27 16.53
CA LEU A 99 6.96 5.98 17.55
C LEU A 99 7.00 4.49 17.84
N GLY A 100 7.54 4.12 19.00
CA GLY A 100 7.26 2.83 19.61
C GLY A 100 5.79 2.77 19.98
N LEU A 101 5.01 2.00 19.23
CA LEU A 101 3.68 1.60 19.67
C LEU A 101 3.85 0.32 20.46
N ASP A 102 3.85 0.45 21.77
CA ASP A 102 3.63 -0.67 22.67
C ASP A 102 2.14 -1.04 22.60
N ILE A 103 1.80 -1.80 21.56
CA ILE A 103 0.43 -2.29 21.36
C ILE A 103 0.25 -3.46 22.31
N SER A 104 -0.09 -3.17 23.57
CA SER A 104 -0.50 -4.21 24.52
C SER A 104 -1.85 -4.77 24.07
N LEU A 105 -1.82 -5.99 23.53
CA LEU A 105 -3.02 -6.75 23.17
C LEU A 105 -3.39 -7.69 24.31
N THR A 106 -4.69 -7.94 24.47
CA THR A 106 -5.14 -9.08 25.29
C THR A 106 -4.84 -10.38 24.55
N ASP A 107 -4.55 -11.48 25.27
CA ASP A 107 -4.28 -12.80 24.68
C ASP A 107 -5.35 -13.21 23.66
N ARG A 108 -6.61 -12.84 23.92
CA ARG A 108 -7.75 -13.11 23.03
C ARG A 108 -7.65 -12.33 21.72
N LEU A 109 -7.32 -11.04 21.79
CA LEU A 109 -7.22 -10.18 20.60
C LEU A 109 -5.98 -10.53 19.78
N GLU A 110 -4.87 -10.86 20.45
CA GLU A 110 -3.65 -11.35 19.82
C GLU A 110 -3.91 -12.67 19.06
N ALA A 111 -4.55 -13.65 19.69
CA ALA A 111 -4.91 -14.91 19.03
C ALA A 111 -5.85 -14.68 17.83
N ALA A 112 -6.81 -13.76 17.95
CA ALA A 112 -7.71 -13.41 16.86
C ALA A 112 -6.99 -12.73 15.69
N PHE A 113 -6.02 -11.85 15.98
CA PHE A 113 -5.21 -11.21 14.94
C PHE A 113 -4.28 -12.23 14.26
N GLY A 114 -3.71 -13.17 15.01
CA GLY A 114 -2.93 -14.28 14.46
C GLY A 114 -3.75 -15.13 13.47
N ALA A 115 -4.99 -15.47 13.82
CA ALA A 115 -5.89 -16.18 12.91
C ALA A 115 -6.22 -15.38 11.64
N LEU A 116 -6.34 -14.05 11.75
CA LEU A 116 -6.49 -13.16 10.59
C LEU A 116 -5.22 -13.14 9.72
N ASP A 117 -4.03 -13.09 10.32
CA ASP A 117 -2.75 -13.14 9.62
C ASP A 117 -2.52 -14.49 8.91
N ASP A 118 -3.00 -15.60 9.48
CA ASP A 118 -3.00 -16.90 8.81
C ASP A 118 -3.83 -16.87 7.52
N LYS A 119 -5.05 -16.30 7.59
CA LYS A 119 -5.89 -16.10 6.39
C LYS A 119 -5.31 -15.10 5.41
N PHE A 120 -4.56 -14.13 5.91
CA PHE A 120 -3.79 -13.23 5.06
C PHE A 120 -2.67 -13.97 4.31
N SER A 121 -2.05 -14.99 4.90
CA SER A 121 -1.10 -15.86 4.18
C SER A 121 -1.75 -16.58 3.00
N GLU A 122 -2.98 -17.09 3.21
CA GLU A 122 -3.74 -17.79 2.17
C GLU A 122 -4.06 -16.84 1.00
N ILE A 123 -4.59 -15.64 1.26
CA ILE A 123 -4.92 -14.68 0.19
C ILE A 123 -3.68 -14.13 -0.52
N MET A 124 -2.55 -13.98 0.19
CA MET A 124 -1.26 -13.64 -0.43
C MET A 124 -0.74 -14.68 -1.44
N SER A 125 -1.17 -15.94 -1.32
CA SER A 125 -0.76 -17.02 -2.22
C SER A 125 -1.48 -17.01 -3.58
N THR A 126 -2.49 -16.15 -3.73
CA THR A 126 -3.23 -15.94 -4.98
C THR A 126 -2.28 -15.46 -6.09
N GLN A 127 -2.36 -16.05 -7.29
CA GLN A 127 -1.46 -15.73 -8.41
C GLN A 127 -1.54 -14.28 -8.86
N LYS A 128 -2.75 -13.72 -8.90
CA LYS A 128 -2.96 -12.32 -9.29
C LYS A 128 -3.91 -11.61 -8.34
N VAL A 129 -3.46 -10.44 -7.91
CA VAL A 129 -4.25 -9.47 -7.18
C VAL A 129 -4.23 -8.16 -7.96
N TRP A 130 -5.39 -7.54 -8.10
CA TRP A 130 -5.54 -6.26 -8.79
C TRP A 130 -6.24 -5.24 -7.90
N ASP A 131 -5.78 -3.99 -7.96
CA ASP A 131 -6.53 -2.83 -7.51
C ASP A 131 -7.44 -2.37 -8.67
N VAL A 132 -8.74 -2.38 -8.42
CA VAL A 132 -9.78 -1.93 -9.36
C VAL A 132 -9.97 -0.43 -9.17
N THR A 133 -9.44 0.35 -10.10
CA THR A 133 -9.42 1.82 -10.03
C THR A 133 -10.72 2.45 -10.51
N THR A 134 -11.36 1.86 -11.53
CA THR A 134 -12.59 2.41 -12.13
C THR A 134 -13.52 1.32 -12.66
N SER A 135 -14.82 1.61 -12.65
CA SER A 135 -15.85 0.79 -13.28
C SER A 135 -16.81 1.68 -14.04
N GLN A 136 -17.08 1.36 -15.31
CA GLN A 136 -17.99 2.11 -16.16
C GLN A 136 -18.97 1.15 -16.82
N ARG A 137 -20.26 1.45 -16.75
CA ARG A 137 -21.26 0.70 -17.52
C ARG A 137 -21.05 0.92 -19.02
N ILE A 138 -21.20 -0.12 -19.82
CA ILE A 138 -21.00 -0.02 -21.28
C ILE A 138 -22.27 -0.33 -22.06
N ASP A 139 -22.38 0.27 -23.25
CA ASP A 139 -23.40 -0.11 -24.22
C ASP A 139 -22.96 -1.38 -24.96
N ARG A 140 -23.53 -2.51 -24.53
CA ARG A 140 -23.29 -3.83 -25.11
C ARG A 140 -23.48 -3.89 -26.62
N VAL A 141 -24.38 -3.08 -27.19
CA VAL A 141 -24.69 -3.10 -28.62
C VAL A 141 -23.59 -2.41 -29.43
N ILE A 142 -23.11 -1.26 -28.93
CA ILE A 142 -22.02 -0.51 -29.58
C ILE A 142 -20.71 -1.28 -29.48
N GLU A 143 -20.38 -1.73 -28.27
CA GLU A 143 -19.15 -2.45 -27.96
C GLU A 143 -19.16 -3.91 -28.46
N ARG A 144 -20.34 -4.45 -28.79
CA ARG A 144 -20.55 -5.84 -29.25
C ARG A 144 -20.00 -6.86 -28.27
N THR A 145 -20.34 -6.70 -26.99
CA THR A 145 -19.89 -7.53 -25.87
C THR A 145 -21.05 -7.94 -24.98
N THR A 146 -20.88 -9.03 -24.24
CA THR A 146 -21.82 -9.51 -23.22
C THR A 146 -21.61 -8.83 -21.86
N ALA A 147 -20.44 -8.20 -21.64
CA ALA A 147 -20.10 -7.50 -20.40
C ALA A 147 -21.03 -6.31 -20.14
N ASN A 148 -21.46 -6.14 -18.88
CA ASN A 148 -22.26 -4.99 -18.47
C ASN A 148 -21.39 -3.76 -18.15
N ASN A 149 -20.15 -3.99 -17.73
CA ASN A 149 -19.22 -2.96 -17.29
C ASN A 149 -17.85 -3.19 -17.93
N SER A 150 -17.14 -2.09 -18.17
CA SER A 150 -15.69 -2.05 -18.40
C SER A 150 -15.01 -1.62 -17.11
N ILE A 151 -13.91 -2.27 -16.77
CA ILE A 151 -13.17 -2.04 -15.52
C ILE A 151 -11.71 -1.73 -15.86
N GLU A 152 -11.15 -0.71 -15.20
CA GLU A 152 -9.70 -0.47 -15.21
C GLU A 152 -9.10 -1.00 -13.90
N ARG A 153 -8.15 -1.93 -14.03
CA ARG A 153 -7.48 -2.56 -12.90
C ARG A 153 -5.96 -2.51 -13.07
N LYS A 154 -5.22 -2.48 -11.97
CA LYS A 154 -3.74 -2.53 -11.95
C LYS A 154 -3.27 -3.66 -11.06
N SER A 155 -2.26 -4.42 -11.52
CA SER A 155 -1.67 -5.47 -10.69
C SER A 155 -1.03 -4.85 -9.46
N VAL A 156 -1.30 -5.41 -8.29
CA VAL A 156 -0.77 -4.97 -6.99
C VAL A 156 -0.30 -6.18 -6.19
N ALA A 157 0.48 -5.95 -5.14
CA ALA A 157 0.96 -7.01 -4.26
C ALA A 157 0.38 -6.90 -2.84
N LEU A 158 0.16 -8.06 -2.23
CA LEU A 158 -0.06 -8.20 -0.81
C LEU A 158 1.24 -8.65 -0.13
N LYS A 159 1.58 -8.04 1.01
CA LYS A 159 2.83 -8.31 1.72
C LYS A 159 2.63 -8.21 3.23
N ARG A 160 3.62 -8.66 3.99
CA ARG A 160 3.83 -8.22 5.36
C ARG A 160 4.85 -7.10 5.36
N SER A 161 4.51 -5.98 5.98
CA SER A 161 5.36 -4.80 5.97
C SER A 161 5.71 -4.36 7.39
N ASP A 162 6.99 -4.04 7.58
CA ASP A 162 7.44 -3.24 8.70
C ASP A 162 7.24 -1.76 8.32
N ASN A 163 6.62 -0.97 9.19
CA ASN A 163 6.32 0.43 8.89
C ASN A 163 7.43 1.35 9.41
N SER A 164 7.99 2.21 8.55
CA SER A 164 9.07 3.13 8.91
C SER A 164 8.73 4.17 10.01
N LYS A 165 7.44 4.39 10.29
CA LYS A 165 6.93 5.37 11.27
C LYS A 165 6.39 4.72 12.54
N ILE A 166 6.06 3.44 12.49
CA ILE A 166 5.46 2.69 13.59
C ILE A 166 6.35 1.49 13.88
N LEU A 167 6.99 1.50 15.05
CA LEU A 167 7.65 0.33 15.59
C LEU A 167 6.59 -0.48 16.34
N CYS A 168 6.31 -1.68 15.85
CA CYS A 168 5.31 -2.61 16.37
C CYS A 168 5.86 -4.03 16.24
N ASP A 169 5.64 -4.87 17.25
CA ASP A 169 6.13 -6.27 17.25
C ASP A 169 5.45 -7.12 16.18
N TYR A 170 4.24 -6.72 15.76
CA TYR A 170 3.49 -7.33 14.67
C TYR A 170 3.79 -6.63 13.35
N LYS A 171 4.03 -7.43 12.30
CA LYS A 171 4.08 -6.94 10.92
C LYS A 171 2.69 -6.60 10.44
N ALA A 172 2.55 -5.46 9.76
CA ALA A 172 1.25 -5.06 9.22
C ALA A 172 0.87 -5.93 8.01
N LEU A 173 -0.42 -6.25 7.91
CA LEU A 173 -0.99 -6.83 6.69
C LEU A 173 -1.08 -5.71 5.66
N TYR A 174 -0.28 -5.79 4.60
CA TYR A 174 -0.09 -4.71 3.65
C TYR A 174 -0.82 -5.00 2.33
N PHE A 175 -1.70 -4.07 1.97
CA PHE A 175 -2.37 -4.01 0.68
C PHE A 175 -1.83 -2.81 -0.10
N GLU A 176 -1.10 -3.08 -1.18
CA GLU A 176 -0.64 -2.05 -2.11
C GLU A 176 -1.83 -1.39 -2.82
N ASN A 177 -1.77 -0.08 -3.03
CA ASN A 177 -2.80 0.69 -3.70
C ASN A 177 -2.23 1.42 -4.91
N ALA A 178 -2.86 1.28 -6.07
CA ALA A 178 -2.34 1.83 -7.32
C ALA A 178 -2.83 3.26 -7.61
N ASN A 179 -3.77 3.78 -6.82
CA ASN A 179 -4.39 5.09 -7.02
C ASN A 179 -4.49 5.97 -5.76
N GLY A 180 -4.07 5.44 -4.60
CA GLY A 180 -4.11 6.08 -3.29
C GLY A 180 -2.91 5.72 -2.40
N GLY A 181 -3.13 5.75 -1.09
CA GLY A 181 -2.14 5.29 -0.11
C GLY A 181 -2.30 3.81 0.20
N ASP A 182 -1.20 3.13 0.46
CA ASP A 182 -1.21 1.71 0.79
C ASP A 182 -1.86 1.48 2.16
N LEU A 183 -2.62 0.40 2.31
CA LEU A 183 -3.30 0.06 3.55
C LEU A 183 -2.42 -0.89 4.36
N ASN A 184 -2.02 -0.46 5.54
CA ASN A 184 -1.27 -1.27 6.51
C ASN A 184 -2.17 -1.59 7.68
N ILE A 185 -2.69 -2.81 7.75
CA ILE A 185 -3.58 -3.25 8.83
C ILE A 185 -2.72 -3.72 10.00
N PHE A 186 -2.71 -2.93 11.07
CA PHE A 186 -2.20 -3.33 12.39
C PHE A 186 -3.34 -3.96 13.21
N PRO A 187 -3.07 -4.53 14.39
CA PRO A 187 -4.13 -5.11 15.21
C PRO A 187 -5.27 -4.11 15.54
N GLN A 188 -4.97 -2.90 15.99
CA GLN A 188 -6.04 -2.00 16.46
C GLN A 188 -6.52 -0.97 15.43
N PHE A 189 -5.73 -0.70 14.39
CA PHE A 189 -6.02 0.35 13.42
C PHE A 189 -5.38 0.05 12.07
N ILE A 190 -5.83 0.76 11.03
CA ILE A 190 -5.24 0.74 9.70
C ILE A 190 -4.46 2.03 9.51
N PHE A 191 -3.19 1.91 9.15
CA PHE A 191 -2.32 3.00 8.77
C PHE A 191 -2.28 3.15 7.26
N VAL A 192 -2.64 4.32 6.76
CA VAL A 192 -2.61 4.65 5.33
C VAL A 192 -1.63 5.77 5.09
N GLU A 193 -0.68 5.59 4.18
CA GLU A 193 0.33 6.60 3.85
C GLU A 193 0.40 6.85 2.34
N HIS A 194 0.53 8.12 1.96
CA HIS A 194 0.80 8.55 0.60
C HIS A 194 1.47 9.92 0.62
N ASN A 195 2.53 10.10 -0.19
CA ASN A 195 3.23 11.37 -0.35
C ASN A 195 3.61 12.06 0.98
N ASN A 196 4.08 11.29 1.96
CA ASN A 196 4.54 11.78 3.28
C ASN A 196 3.42 12.38 4.17
N ASP A 197 2.15 12.17 3.81
CA ASP A 197 0.98 12.35 4.68
C ASP A 197 0.44 10.98 5.09
N PHE A 198 -0.21 10.90 6.25
CA PHE A 198 -0.77 9.65 6.75
C PHE A 198 -2.10 9.80 7.48
N ALA A 199 -2.84 8.70 7.52
CA ALA A 199 -4.10 8.57 8.23
C ALA A 199 -4.12 7.30 9.07
N LEU A 200 -4.82 7.40 10.20
CA LEU A 200 -5.13 6.28 11.09
C LEU A 200 -6.63 6.04 11.04
N ILE A 201 -7.04 4.85 10.66
CA ILE A 201 -8.45 4.46 10.59
C ILE A 201 -8.69 3.37 11.61
N ASP A 202 -9.75 3.54 12.41
CA ASP A 202 -10.20 2.49 13.30
C ASP A 202 -10.72 1.31 12.46
N ILE A 203 -10.27 0.09 12.76
CA ILE A 203 -10.74 -1.12 12.08
C ILE A 203 -12.25 -1.30 12.23
N LEU A 204 -12.82 -0.83 13.35
CA LEU A 204 -14.26 -0.87 13.59
C LEU A 204 -15.04 0.01 12.59
N ASP A 205 -14.40 1.06 12.04
CA ASP A 205 -14.98 1.96 11.04
C ASP A 205 -14.89 1.44 9.58
N ILE A 206 -14.18 0.32 9.35
CA ILE A 206 -13.99 -0.27 8.01
C ILE A 206 -14.93 -1.45 7.80
N ASP A 207 -15.70 -1.42 6.74
CA ASP A 207 -16.49 -2.56 6.26
C ASP A 207 -15.85 -3.15 5.00
N ILE A 208 -15.80 -4.49 4.93
CA ILE A 208 -15.32 -5.23 3.76
C ILE A 208 -16.49 -6.02 3.18
N HIS A 209 -16.88 -5.67 1.94
CA HIS A 209 -17.85 -6.45 1.18
C HIS A 209 -17.14 -7.42 0.26
N TYR A 210 -17.63 -8.66 0.23
CA TYR A 210 -17.16 -9.67 -0.71
C TYR A 210 -18.19 -9.88 -1.82
N THR A 211 -17.72 -9.91 -3.06
CA THR A 211 -18.54 -10.23 -4.24
C THR A 211 -17.82 -11.26 -5.11
N LEU A 212 -18.53 -12.26 -5.60
CA LEU A 212 -18.05 -13.15 -6.64
C LEU A 212 -18.39 -12.53 -8.00
N VAL A 213 -17.39 -12.33 -8.85
CA VAL A 213 -17.51 -11.58 -10.12
C VAL A 213 -17.20 -12.49 -11.30
N SER A 214 -18.12 -12.56 -12.26
CA SER A 214 -17.84 -13.14 -13.58
C SER A 214 -17.15 -12.11 -14.46
N PHE A 215 -15.93 -12.41 -14.92
CA PHE A 215 -15.09 -11.50 -15.66
C PHE A 215 -14.72 -12.08 -17.04
N ILE A 216 -14.77 -11.27 -18.09
CA ILE A 216 -14.32 -11.68 -19.43
C ILE A 216 -12.82 -11.40 -19.50
N GLU A 217 -12.00 -12.44 -19.37
CA GLU A 217 -10.54 -12.31 -19.29
C GLU A 217 -9.93 -12.33 -20.69
N SER A 218 -9.67 -11.15 -21.24
CA SER A 218 -9.02 -11.00 -22.55
C SER A 218 -7.50 -11.16 -22.50
N GLU A 219 -6.91 -11.15 -21.30
CA GLU A 219 -5.48 -11.41 -21.10
C GLU A 219 -5.24 -12.90 -20.78
N SER A 220 -4.07 -13.23 -20.22
CA SER A 220 -3.78 -14.58 -19.76
C SER A 220 -4.56 -14.89 -18.49
N VAL A 221 -5.36 -15.95 -18.52
CA VAL A 221 -6.04 -16.47 -17.32
C VAL A 221 -4.99 -17.01 -16.33
N PRO A 222 -5.01 -16.56 -15.07
CA PRO A 222 -4.14 -17.12 -14.03
C PRO A 222 -4.43 -18.61 -13.77
N THR A 223 -3.42 -19.38 -13.40
CA THR A 223 -3.55 -20.85 -13.26
C THR A 223 -4.43 -21.29 -12.08
N ASP A 224 -4.67 -20.39 -11.12
CA ASP A 224 -5.52 -20.62 -9.95
C ASP A 224 -6.96 -20.12 -10.15
N THR A 225 -7.31 -19.73 -11.37
CA THR A 225 -8.61 -19.18 -11.72
C THR A 225 -9.52 -20.24 -12.34
N GLU A 226 -10.78 -20.25 -11.92
CA GLU A 226 -11.80 -21.08 -12.55
C GLU A 226 -12.38 -20.39 -13.80
N VAL A 227 -12.33 -21.10 -14.94
CA VAL A 227 -13.04 -20.70 -16.17
C VAL A 227 -14.43 -21.33 -16.14
N VAL A 228 -15.47 -20.49 -16.03
CA VAL A 228 -16.86 -20.94 -15.86
C VAL A 228 -17.69 -20.90 -17.13
N ASP A 229 -17.30 -20.10 -18.11
CA ASP A 229 -17.96 -20.01 -19.41
C ASP A 229 -17.00 -19.46 -20.47
N HIS A 230 -17.45 -19.34 -21.72
CA HIS A 230 -16.74 -18.65 -22.80
C HIS A 230 -17.70 -17.75 -23.57
N THR A 231 -17.24 -16.56 -23.94
CA THR A 231 -17.99 -15.60 -24.75
C THR A 231 -17.25 -15.29 -26.04
N TRP A 232 -17.93 -14.76 -27.05
CA TRP A 232 -17.26 -14.30 -28.28
C TRP A 232 -16.68 -12.89 -28.10
N ALA A 233 -15.49 -12.65 -28.66
CA ALA A 233 -14.82 -11.34 -28.68
C ALA A 233 -15.68 -10.27 -29.38
N LYS A 234 -16.49 -10.68 -30.36
CA LYS A 234 -17.62 -9.92 -30.92
C LYS A 234 -18.89 -10.75 -30.82
N ALA A 235 -19.79 -10.35 -29.93
CA ALA A 235 -21.04 -11.04 -29.67
C ALA A 235 -22.25 -10.29 -30.24
N ASN A 236 -23.22 -11.04 -30.75
CA ASN A 236 -24.56 -10.53 -31.06
C ASN A 236 -25.33 -10.22 -29.77
N LYS A 237 -26.50 -9.57 -29.89
CA LYS A 237 -27.36 -9.25 -28.73
C LYS A 237 -27.76 -10.47 -27.89
N ASN A 238 -27.78 -11.65 -28.49
CA ASN A 238 -28.10 -12.92 -27.84
C ASN A 238 -26.87 -13.68 -27.31
N GLY A 239 -25.66 -13.12 -27.45
CA GLY A 239 -24.40 -13.74 -27.01
C GLY A 239 -23.68 -14.59 -28.07
N ASP A 240 -24.35 -14.92 -29.18
CA ASP A 240 -23.77 -15.74 -30.24
C ASP A 240 -22.65 -15.03 -31.02
N ARG A 241 -21.81 -15.82 -31.68
CA ARG A 241 -20.75 -15.33 -32.58
C ARG A 241 -21.30 -14.33 -33.60
N ASP A 242 -20.77 -13.11 -33.61
CA ASP A 242 -21.02 -12.18 -34.72
C ASP A 242 -20.23 -12.64 -35.95
N LYS A 243 -20.95 -13.24 -36.91
CA LYS A 243 -20.38 -13.85 -38.13
C LYS A 243 -19.84 -12.82 -39.13
N ARG A 244 -20.06 -11.52 -38.91
CA ARG A 244 -19.49 -10.45 -39.75
C ARG A 244 -17.99 -10.29 -39.55
N PHE A 245 -17.45 -10.83 -38.45
CA PHE A 245 -16.03 -10.79 -38.12
C PHE A 245 -15.41 -12.16 -38.41
N ALA A 246 -14.59 -12.25 -39.46
CA ALA A 246 -13.98 -13.50 -39.92
C ALA A 246 -13.10 -14.15 -38.83
N ASP A 247 -12.25 -13.34 -38.17
CA ASP A 247 -11.29 -13.76 -37.14
C ASP A 247 -11.83 -13.61 -35.71
N ASN A 248 -13.15 -13.75 -35.52
CA ASN A 248 -13.77 -13.70 -34.21
C ASN A 248 -13.46 -14.97 -33.40
N TYR A 249 -12.91 -14.80 -32.20
CA TYR A 249 -12.46 -15.86 -31.30
C TYR A 249 -13.25 -15.84 -29.97
N GLN A 250 -13.17 -16.93 -29.22
CA GLN A 250 -13.77 -17.02 -27.88
C GLN A 250 -12.80 -16.50 -26.81
N ILE A 251 -13.36 -15.82 -25.82
CA ILE A 251 -12.68 -15.28 -24.65
C ILE A 251 -13.24 -16.00 -23.42
N PRO A 252 -12.40 -16.51 -22.51
CA PRO A 252 -12.87 -17.16 -21.30
C PRO A 252 -13.62 -16.17 -20.41
N VAL A 253 -14.69 -16.67 -19.78
CA VAL A 253 -15.36 -16.02 -18.67
C VAL A 253 -14.93 -16.74 -17.40
N VAL A 254 -14.30 -16.01 -16.50
CA VAL A 254 -13.70 -16.53 -15.27
C VAL A 254 -14.44 -16.05 -14.03
N GLN A 255 -14.23 -16.72 -12.91
CA GLN A 255 -14.70 -16.25 -11.61
C GLN A 255 -13.55 -15.68 -10.78
N TYR A 256 -13.71 -14.42 -10.38
CA TYR A 256 -12.82 -13.72 -9.47
C TYR A 256 -13.53 -13.34 -8.18
N GLY A 257 -12.77 -13.26 -7.08
CA GLY A 257 -13.25 -12.71 -5.82
C GLY A 257 -12.95 -11.22 -5.75
N GLU A 258 -13.90 -10.42 -5.28
CA GLU A 258 -13.73 -8.99 -5.07
C GLU A 258 -13.90 -8.66 -3.58
N LEU A 259 -12.98 -7.88 -3.02
CA LEU A 259 -13.07 -7.27 -1.69
C LEU A 259 -13.18 -5.76 -1.83
N HIS A 260 -14.30 -5.19 -1.40
CA HIS A 260 -14.55 -3.76 -1.39
C HIS A 260 -14.45 -3.21 0.04
N PHE A 261 -13.39 -2.45 0.30
CA PHE A 261 -13.13 -1.78 1.56
C PHE A 261 -13.78 -0.41 1.55
N ILE A 262 -14.65 -0.15 2.54
CA ILE A 262 -15.38 1.11 2.68
C ILE A 262 -15.26 1.60 4.11
N SER A 263 -15.09 2.91 4.31
CA SER A 263 -15.26 3.53 5.63
C SER A 263 -16.05 4.82 5.55
N LYS A 264 -16.64 5.21 6.69
CA LYS A 264 -17.30 6.54 6.82
C LYS A 264 -16.32 7.69 6.63
N SER A 265 -15.07 7.52 7.06
CA SER A 265 -14.02 8.53 6.88
C SER A 265 -13.65 8.75 5.41
N GLY A 266 -13.90 7.76 4.56
CA GLY A 266 -13.82 7.88 3.10
C GLY A 266 -12.82 6.93 2.45
N ILE A 267 -12.51 5.80 3.08
CA ILE A 267 -11.90 4.66 2.39
C ILE A 267 -12.91 4.14 1.37
N ASN A 268 -12.42 3.87 0.17
CA ASN A 268 -13.19 3.31 -0.94
C ASN A 268 -12.23 2.63 -1.91
N GLU A 269 -11.81 1.41 -1.59
CA GLU A 269 -10.81 0.65 -2.34
C GLU A 269 -11.36 -0.73 -2.71
N VAL A 270 -11.09 -1.19 -3.93
CA VAL A 270 -11.61 -2.46 -4.44
C VAL A 270 -10.45 -3.32 -4.91
N TYR A 271 -10.33 -4.50 -4.30
CA TYR A 271 -9.32 -5.49 -4.67
C TYR A 271 -9.98 -6.68 -5.34
N MET A 272 -9.43 -7.13 -6.46
CA MET A 272 -9.90 -8.31 -7.17
C MET A 272 -8.81 -9.39 -7.15
N PHE A 273 -9.23 -10.64 -6.93
CA PHE A 273 -8.39 -11.79 -6.68
C PHE A 273 -8.68 -12.88 -7.70
N SER A 274 -7.63 -13.45 -8.28
CA SER A 274 -7.76 -14.53 -9.27
C SER A 274 -8.34 -15.81 -8.70
N ASN A 275 -8.12 -16.05 -7.40
CA ASN A 275 -8.76 -17.11 -6.65
C ASN A 275 -9.79 -16.53 -5.65
N PRO A 276 -11.09 -16.85 -5.79
CA PRO A 276 -12.13 -16.32 -4.92
C PRO A 276 -12.14 -16.90 -3.50
N GLU A 277 -11.63 -18.11 -3.27
CA GLU A 277 -11.78 -18.80 -1.99
C GLU A 277 -10.95 -18.17 -0.86
N PRO A 278 -9.64 -17.89 -1.03
CA PRO A 278 -8.86 -17.24 0.02
C PRO A 278 -9.37 -15.82 0.34
N ALA A 279 -9.87 -15.09 -0.67
CA ALA A 279 -10.46 -13.77 -0.48
C ALA A 279 -11.70 -13.82 0.41
N PHE A 280 -12.60 -14.78 0.17
CA PHE A 280 -13.77 -14.98 1.01
C PHE A 280 -13.40 -15.41 2.44
N ALA A 281 -12.43 -16.32 2.58
CA ALA A 281 -11.94 -16.78 3.88
C ALA A 281 -11.33 -15.63 4.70
N PHE A 282 -10.52 -14.78 4.08
CA PHE A 282 -9.97 -13.58 4.71
C PHE A 282 -11.09 -12.63 5.17
N LYS A 283 -12.07 -12.33 4.30
CA LYS A 283 -13.21 -11.48 4.66
C LYS A 283 -13.96 -12.02 5.87
N LYS A 284 -14.25 -13.33 5.90
CA LYS A 284 -14.96 -13.95 7.01
C LYS A 284 -14.18 -13.82 8.32
N MET A 285 -12.88 -14.08 8.28
CA MET A 285 -12.01 -13.95 9.46
C MET A 285 -11.88 -12.49 9.91
N PHE A 286 -11.87 -11.53 8.98
CA PHE A 286 -11.86 -10.11 9.31
C PHE A 286 -13.13 -9.68 10.06
N ASP A 287 -14.30 -10.19 9.67
CA ASP A 287 -15.54 -9.93 10.39
C ASP A 287 -15.53 -10.52 11.81
N GLU A 288 -15.02 -11.75 11.97
CA GLU A 288 -14.83 -12.39 13.28
C GLU A 288 -13.86 -11.59 14.15
N TYR A 289 -12.75 -11.13 13.55
CA TYR A 289 -11.77 -10.28 14.19
C TYR A 289 -12.38 -8.97 14.71
N LYS A 290 -13.16 -8.26 13.89
CA LYS A 290 -13.89 -7.04 14.28
C LYS A 290 -14.76 -7.28 15.52
N GLN A 291 -15.43 -8.43 15.62
CA GLN A 291 -16.28 -8.74 16.77
C GLN A 291 -15.49 -8.96 18.06
N VAL A 292 -14.27 -9.49 17.97
CA VAL A 292 -13.37 -9.63 19.13
C VAL A 292 -12.82 -8.27 19.53
N LEU A 293 -12.36 -7.47 18.56
CA LEU A 293 -11.85 -6.12 18.78
C LEU A 293 -12.88 -5.22 19.46
N ALA A 294 -14.15 -5.25 19.01
CA ALA A 294 -15.23 -4.45 19.59
C ALA A 294 -15.58 -4.81 21.04
N LYS A 295 -15.12 -5.95 21.55
CA LYS A 295 -15.37 -6.44 22.92
C LYS A 295 -14.12 -6.39 23.81
N SER A 296 -12.98 -5.98 23.25
CA SER A 296 -11.70 -5.91 23.94
C SER A 296 -11.54 -4.59 24.71
#